data_AF-A0A354XX09-F1
#
_entry.id   AF-A0A354XX09-F1
#
_cell.length_a   1.000
_cell.length_b   1.000
_cell.length_c   1.000
_cell.angle_alpha   90.00
_cell.angle_beta   90.00
_cell.angle_gamma   90.00
#
_symmetry.space_group_name_H-M   'P 1'
#
loop_
_entity.id
_entity.type
_entity.pdbx_description
1 polymer ?
#
loop_
_entity_poly.entity_id
_entity_poly.type
_entity_poly.pdbx_seq_one_letter_code
_entity_poly.pdbx_strand_id
1 'polypeptide(L)' 'MQFEYDIQGGDFSSAGKASSDIKKILKQLNIDPQVVRRIAVALYEAEVNVVAHAYKGVMRVDLDAQKIKILLEDEG' A
#
# COMPACT_ATOMS: atom_id res chain seq x y z
N MET A 1 -5.23 12.20 6.86
CA MET A 1 -6.18 11.21 6.30
C MET A 1 -5.63 9.84 6.61
N GLN A 2 -6.47 8.94 7.12
CA GLN A 2 -6.04 7.59 7.47
C GLN A 2 -6.79 6.56 6.63
N PHE A 3 -6.07 5.57 6.12
CA PHE A 3 -6.60 4.44 5.37
C PHE A 3 -6.04 3.14 5.94
N GLU A 4 -6.85 2.10 5.95
CA GLU A 4 -6.46 0.76 6.35
C GLU A 4 -6.94 -0.23 5.28
N TYR A 5 -6.08 -1.18 4.93
CA TYR A 5 -6.37 -2.23 3.96
C TYR A 5 -5.91 -3.58 4.50
N ASP A 6 -6.81 -4.55 4.48
CA ASP A 6 -6.49 -5.94 4.76
C ASP A 6 -5.92 -6.62 3.52
N ILE A 7 -4.88 -7.42 3.72
CA ILE A 7 -4.19 -8.21 2.71
C ILE A 7 -4.31 -9.67 3.13
N GLN A 8 -4.94 -10.49 2.29
CA GLN A 8 -5.12 -11.91 2.56
C GLN A 8 -3.98 -12.72 1.93
N GLY A 9 -3.27 -13.50 2.74
CA GLY A 9 -2.28 -14.46 2.27
C GLY A 9 -2.88 -15.44 1.27
N GLY A 10 -2.16 -15.71 0.17
CA GLY A 10 -2.60 -16.58 -0.93
C GLY A 10 -3.60 -15.98 -1.91
N ASP A 11 -4.18 -14.79 -1.65
CA ASP A 11 -5.10 -14.13 -2.57
C ASP A 11 -4.36 -13.23 -3.59
N PHE A 12 -3.77 -13.86 -4.60
CA PHE A 12 -3.15 -13.15 -5.73
C PHE A 12 -4.15 -12.37 -6.60
N SER A 13 -5.46 -12.65 -6.50
CA SER A 13 -6.48 -11.95 -7.30
C SER A 13 -6.69 -10.53 -6.79
N SER A 14 -6.57 -10.35 -5.48
CA SER A 14 -6.69 -9.04 -4.81
C SER A 14 -5.34 -8.32 -4.64
N ALA A 15 -4.22 -8.96 -4.96
CA ALA A 15 -2.90 -8.38 -4.86
C ALA A 15 -2.74 -7.12 -5.74
N GLY A 16 -2.18 -6.06 -5.18
CA GLY A 16 -1.98 -4.77 -5.83
C GLY A 16 -3.17 -3.83 -5.74
N LYS A 17 -4.26 -4.21 -5.07
CA LYS A 17 -5.47 -3.38 -4.96
C LYS A 17 -5.25 -2.17 -4.06
N ALA A 18 -4.67 -2.36 -2.88
CA ALA A 18 -4.43 -1.28 -1.93
C ALA A 18 -3.42 -0.26 -2.47
N SER A 19 -2.30 -0.73 -3.00
CA SER A 19 -1.28 0.07 -3.69
C SER A 19 -1.82 0.86 -4.87
N SER A 20 -2.72 0.27 -5.67
CA SER A 20 -3.39 0.96 -6.77
C SER A 20 -4.32 2.08 -6.30
N ASP A 21 -5.03 1.89 -5.19
CA ASP A 21 -5.91 2.90 -4.64
C ASP A 21 -5.13 4.05 -3.99
N ILE A 22 -4.08 3.75 -3.23
CA ILE A 22 -3.16 4.78 -2.69
C ILE A 22 -2.52 5.59 -3.82
N LYS A 23 -2.11 4.94 -4.92
CA LYS A 23 -1.58 5.64 -6.10
C LYS A 23 -2.58 6.65 -6.67
N LYS A 24 -3.88 6.33 -6.72
CA LYS A 24 -4.92 7.27 -7.20
C LYS A 24 -5.08 8.45 -6.25
N ILE A 25 -5.11 8.19 -4.94
CA ILE A 25 -5.21 9.22 -3.90
C ILE A 25 -4.02 10.18 -3.98
N LEU A 26 -2.79 9.66 -4.05
CA LEU A 26 -1.59 10.50 -4.12
C LEU A 26 -1.54 11.36 -5.40
N LYS A 27 -2.07 10.85 -6.53
CA LYS A 27 -2.24 11.65 -7.75
C LYS A 27 -3.23 12.81 -7.56
N GLN A 28 -4.35 12.57 -6.87
CA GLN A 28 -5.35 13.61 -6.59
C GLN A 28 -4.81 14.69 -5.65
N LEU A 29 -3.86 14.34 -4.79
CA LEU A 29 -3.17 15.27 -3.90
C LEU A 29 -2.04 16.07 -4.59
N ASN A 30 -1.87 15.92 -5.91
CA ASN A 30 -0.89 16.66 -6.71
C ASN A 30 0.56 16.45 -6.26
N ILE A 31 0.87 15.27 -5.69
CA ILE A 31 2.22 14.83 -5.32
C ILE A 31 3.04 14.59 -6.60
N ASP A 32 4.35 14.85 -6.54
CA ASP A 32 5.29 14.61 -7.65
C ASP A 32 5.10 13.19 -8.25
N PRO A 33 4.85 13.05 -9.55
CA PRO A 33 4.65 11.76 -10.21
C PRO A 33 5.78 10.74 -10.00
N GLN A 34 7.03 11.19 -9.85
CA GLN A 34 8.16 10.32 -9.54
C GLN A 34 8.06 9.74 -8.13
N VAL A 35 7.64 10.55 -7.16
CA VAL A 35 7.40 10.11 -5.78
C VAL A 35 6.22 9.13 -5.74
N VAL A 36 5.13 9.46 -6.42
CA VAL A 36 3.96 8.56 -6.52
C VAL A 36 4.35 7.21 -7.13
N ARG A 37 5.17 7.20 -8.18
CA ARG A 37 5.65 5.96 -8.81
C ARG A 37 6.49 5.14 -7.84
N ARG A 38 7.42 5.76 -7.11
CA ARG A 38 8.28 5.07 -6.13
C ARG A 38 7.45 4.44 -5.01
N ILE A 39 6.47 5.18 -4.47
CA ILE A 39 5.56 4.66 -3.43
C ILE A 39 4.74 3.49 -3.97
N ALA A 40 4.13 3.64 -5.15
CA ALA A 40 3.29 2.59 -5.73
C ALA A 40 4.04 1.27 -5.96
N VAL A 41 5.30 1.34 -6.45
CA VAL A 41 6.13 0.13 -6.63
C VAL A 41 6.47 -0.50 -5.27
N ALA A 42 6.90 0.29 -4.29
CA ALA A 42 7.24 -0.22 -2.97
C ALA A 42 6.05 -0.92 -2.28
N LEU A 43 4.84 -0.34 -2.39
CA LEU A 43 3.63 -0.94 -1.83
C LEU A 43 3.21 -2.20 -2.56
N TYR A 44 3.34 -2.23 -3.89
CA TYR A 44 3.02 -3.43 -4.67
C TYR A 44 3.92 -4.61 -4.28
N GLU A 45 5.24 -4.40 -4.23
CA GLU A 45 6.19 -5.44 -3.82
C GLU A 45 5.93 -5.90 -2.38
N ALA A 46 5.60 -4.98 -1.47
CA ALA A 46 5.27 -5.31 -0.09
C ALA A 46 3.97 -6.13 0.02
N GLU A 47 2.91 -5.75 -0.70
CA GLU A 47 1.66 -6.54 -0.80
C GLU A 47 1.92 -7.94 -1.34
N VAL A 48 2.66 -8.04 -2.45
CA VAL A 48 2.97 -9.34 -3.07
C VAL A 48 3.76 -10.22 -2.12
N ASN A 49 4.71 -9.66 -1.36
CA ASN A 49 5.44 -10.41 -0.34
C ASN A 49 4.52 -10.98 0.74
N VAL A 50 3.56 -10.20 1.25
CA VAL A 50 2.57 -10.69 2.23
C VAL A 50 1.70 -11.78 1.61
N VAL A 51 1.18 -11.56 0.40
CA VAL A 51 0.33 -12.54 -0.29
C VAL A 51 1.09 -13.86 -0.55
N ALA A 52 2.37 -13.79 -0.88
CA ALA A 52 3.18 -14.96 -1.20
C ALA A 52 3.73 -15.70 0.02
N HIS A 53 4.00 -15.00 1.13
CA HIS A 53 4.80 -15.54 2.24
C HIS A 53 4.14 -15.49 3.62
N ALA A 54 3.05 -14.74 3.81
CA ALA A 54 2.37 -14.60 5.10
C ALA A 54 0.92 -15.14 5.05
N TYR A 55 0.30 -15.34 6.21
CA TYR A 55 -1.11 -15.74 6.33
C TYR A 55 -2.06 -14.57 6.06
N LYS A 56 -1.68 -13.37 6.52
CA LYS A 56 -2.41 -12.11 6.33
C LYS A 56 -1.48 -10.92 6.58
N GLY A 57 -1.90 -9.73 6.20
CA GLY A 57 -1.27 -8.48 6.61
C GLY A 57 -2.22 -7.30 6.55
N VAL A 58 -1.78 -6.18 7.12
CA VAL A 58 -2.54 -4.94 7.21
C VAL A 58 -1.64 -3.80 6.74
N MET A 59 -2.12 -3.02 5.77
CA MET A 59 -1.49 -1.79 5.34
C MET A 59 -2.22 -0.59 5.95
N ARG A 60 -1.50 0.21 6.74
CA ARG A 60 -1.98 1.47 7.33
C ARG A 60 -1.29 2.65 6.67
N VAL A 61 -2.07 3.58 6.14
CA VAL A 61 -1.57 4.79 5.48
C VAL A 61 -2.05 6.01 6.23
N ASP A 62 -1.12 6.83 6.68
CA ASP A 62 -1.36 8.14 7.29
C ASP A 62 -0.76 9.24 6.41
N LEU A 63 -1.65 10.09 5.86
CA LEU A 63 -1.31 11.24 5.04
C LEU A 63 -1.58 12.51 5.82
N ASP A 64 -0.54 13.30 6.07
CA ASP A 64 -0.67 14.65 6.60
C ASP A 64 -0.04 15.69 5.64
N ALA A 65 -0.18 16.98 5.96
CA ALA A 65 0.31 18.05 5.09
C ALA A 65 1.85 18.11 4.96
N GLN A 66 2.59 17.44 5.85
CA GLN A 66 4.05 17.46 5.91
C GLN A 66 4.68 16.14 5.46
N LYS A 67 3.99 15.00 5.63
CA LYS A 67 4.54 13.68 5.34
C LYS A 67 3.50 12.64 4.96
N ILE A 68 4.01 11.58 4.32
CA ILE A 68 3.30 10.35 4.00
C ILE A 68 3.94 9.24 4.86
N LYS A 69 3.16 8.63 5.74
CA LYS A 69 3.59 7.45 6.52
C LYS A 69 2.78 6.25 6.08
N ILE A 70 3.45 5.17 5.71
CA ILE A 70 2.82 3.91 5.36
C ILE A 70 3.47 2.81 6.20
N LEU A 71 2.65 2.01 6.86
CA LEU A 71 3.04 0.89 7.69
C LEU A 71 2.40 -0.36 7.12
N LEU A 72 3.19 -1.42 6.97
CA LEU A 72 2.72 -2.72 6.50
C LEU A 72 3.14 -3.73 7.56
N GLU A 73 2.16 -4.42 8.14
CA GLU A 73 2.36 -5.39 9.22
C GLU A 73 1.75 -6.71 8.75
N ASP A 74 2.55 -7.78 8.73
CA ASP A 74 2.11 -9.10 8.34
C ASP A 74 2.15 -10.11 9.51
N GLU A 75 1.38 -11.17 9.37
CA GLU A 75 1.38 -12.34 10.24
C GLU A 75 1.67 -13.55 9.37
N GLY A 76 2.91 -14.06 9.46
CA GLY A 76 3.43 -15.21 8.72
C GLY A 76 4.04 -16.26 9.64
#